data_AF-A0A484ZDZ0-F1
#
_entry.id   AF-A0A484ZDZ0-F1
#
_cell.length_a   1.000
_cell.length_b   1.000
_cell.length_c   1.000
_cell.angle_alpha   90.00
_cell.angle_beta   90.00
_cell.angle_gamma   90.00
#
_symmetry.space_group_name_H-M   'P 1'
#
loop_
_entity.id
_entity.type
_entity.pdbx_description
1 polymer ?
#
loop_
_entity_poly.entity_id
_entity_poly.type
_entity_poly.pdbx_seq_one_letter_code
_entity_poly.pdbx_strand_id
1 'polypeptide(L)'
;MSIDTSSLQYENDDLMRPDFNNDDYAIACCVSPMVVGKQMQFFGARANLAKTMLYAINGGVDEKLKMQVGPKSEPIKGDVLNYDEVMERMDHFMDWLAKQYVTALNVIHYMHDKYSYEASLMALHDRDVVRTMACGIAGLSVAADSLSAIKYAKVKPIRDEDGLAVDFEIEGEYPQFGNNDSRVDDMAVDLVERFMKKIQKLTTYRNAIPTQSVLTITSNVVYGKKTGNTPDGRRAGAPFGPGANPMHGRDQKGAVASLTSVAKLPFAYAKDGISYTFSIVPNALGKDDEVRKNQPRGSDGWLLPPRSVHRRWSAPERERDEP
;
A
#
# COMPACT_ATOMS: atom_id res chain seq x y z
N MET A 1 -22.08 12.29 12.55
CA MET A 1 -21.52 12.65 11.22
C MET A 1 -21.06 11.42 10.45
N SER A 2 -20.02 10.68 10.85
CA SER A 2 -19.58 9.48 10.09
C SER A 2 -20.63 8.37 9.98
N ILE A 3 -21.36 8.10 11.07
CA ILE A 3 -22.48 7.14 11.08
C ILE A 3 -23.56 7.54 10.07
N ASP A 4 -23.80 8.84 9.92
CA ASP A 4 -24.92 9.38 9.15
C ASP A 4 -24.57 9.51 7.66
N THR A 5 -23.33 9.89 7.34
CA THR A 5 -22.96 10.30 5.97
C THR A 5 -21.86 9.46 5.34
N SER A 6 -21.03 8.78 6.13
CA SER A 6 -19.80 8.14 5.64
C SER A 6 -18.89 9.07 4.82
N SER A 7 -18.92 10.38 5.10
CA SER A 7 -18.18 11.38 4.33
C SER A 7 -16.88 11.84 5.01
N LEU A 8 -16.53 11.27 6.17
CA LEU A 8 -15.35 11.67 6.94
C LEU A 8 -14.23 10.62 6.88
N GLN A 9 -13.01 11.12 7.00
CA GLN A 9 -11.82 10.34 7.28
C GLN A 9 -11.15 10.81 8.57
N TYR A 10 -10.34 9.95 9.17
CA TYR A 10 -9.66 10.19 10.44
C TYR A 10 -8.18 9.87 10.30
N GLU A 11 -7.35 10.74 10.84
CA GLU A 11 -5.89 10.61 10.81
C GLU A 11 -5.36 10.86 12.22
N ASN A 12 -4.18 10.30 12.52
CA ASN A 12 -3.68 10.23 13.88
C ASN A 12 -2.85 11.47 14.22
N ASP A 13 -3.48 12.47 14.86
CA ASP A 13 -2.78 13.67 15.33
C ASP A 13 -1.73 13.36 16.40
N ASP A 14 -2.01 12.43 17.32
CA ASP A 14 -1.07 12.00 18.36
C ASP A 14 0.18 11.30 17.80
N LEU A 15 0.16 10.91 16.52
CA LEU A 15 1.33 10.42 15.81
C LEU A 15 2.01 11.54 15.00
N MET A 16 1.24 12.32 14.23
CA MET A 16 1.81 13.30 13.30
C MET A 16 2.31 14.56 13.98
N ARG A 17 1.56 15.12 14.94
CA ARG A 17 1.95 16.34 15.65
C ARG A 17 3.26 16.18 16.42
N PRO A 18 3.51 15.08 17.17
CA PRO A 18 4.82 14.87 17.80
C PRO A 18 5.94 14.58 16.80
N ASP A 19 5.65 13.94 15.66
CA ASP A 19 6.65 13.63 14.63
C ASP A 19 7.17 14.89 13.94
N PHE A 20 6.28 15.83 13.62
CA PHE A 20 6.68 17.16 13.13
C PHE A 20 7.17 18.10 14.24
N ASN A 21 6.86 17.78 15.50
CA ASN A 21 6.93 18.74 16.61
C ASN A 21 6.24 20.07 16.23
N ASN A 22 5.05 19.96 15.63
CA ASN A 22 4.30 21.07 15.06
C ASN A 22 2.80 20.75 15.06
N ASP A 23 1.98 21.74 15.43
CA ASP A 23 0.52 21.66 15.53
C ASP A 23 -0.22 22.40 14.40
N ASP A 24 0.50 22.88 13.39
CA ASP A 24 -0.01 23.58 12.20
C ASP A 24 0.37 22.83 10.91
N TYR A 25 0.16 21.51 10.92
CA TYR A 25 0.24 20.68 9.73
C TYR A 25 -1.16 20.46 9.14
N ALA A 26 -1.22 20.26 7.82
CA ALA A 26 -2.41 19.88 7.10
C ALA A 26 -2.18 18.60 6.29
N ILE A 27 -3.27 17.98 5.86
CA ILE A 27 -3.23 16.80 4.99
C ILE A 27 -3.41 17.22 3.55
N ALA A 28 -2.43 16.88 2.71
CA ALA A 28 -2.56 16.96 1.27
C ALA A 28 -3.09 15.65 0.68
N CYS A 29 -3.96 15.79 -0.32
CA CYS A 29 -4.60 14.70 -1.05
C CYS A 29 -5.42 13.75 -0.16
N CYS A 30 -4.81 12.72 0.41
CA CYS A 30 -5.52 11.70 1.19
C CYS A 30 -4.92 11.49 2.57
N VAL A 31 -3.60 11.35 2.67
CA VAL A 31 -2.91 10.88 3.90
C VAL A 31 -1.50 11.46 4.04
N SER A 32 -1.15 12.48 3.24
CA SER A 32 0.21 13.02 3.15
C SER A 32 0.32 14.30 3.99
N PRO A 33 0.88 14.25 5.20
CA PRO A 33 0.96 15.44 6.04
C PRO A 33 2.07 16.40 5.57
N MET A 34 1.82 17.70 5.74
CA MET A 34 2.80 18.77 5.51
C MET A 34 2.60 19.91 6.51
N VAL A 35 3.68 20.53 6.97
CA VAL A 35 3.59 21.79 7.71
C VAL A 35 3.16 22.90 6.75
N VAL A 36 2.07 23.59 7.08
CA VAL A 36 1.40 24.53 6.17
C VAL A 36 2.33 25.69 5.79
N GLY A 37 2.43 25.99 4.49
CA GLY A 37 3.28 27.07 3.98
C GLY A 37 4.79 26.79 4.05
N LYS A 38 5.23 25.64 4.59
CA LYS A 38 6.66 25.32 4.81
C LYS A 38 7.12 24.05 4.12
N GLN A 39 6.19 23.18 3.69
CA GLN A 39 6.50 21.89 3.12
C GLN A 39 5.56 21.55 1.95
N MET A 40 6.08 20.79 0.98
CA MET A 40 5.32 20.20 -0.12
C MET A 40 5.83 18.80 -0.45
N GLN A 41 5.03 18.00 -1.16
CA GLN A 41 5.48 16.72 -1.73
C GLN A 41 5.56 16.78 -3.26
N PHE A 42 6.61 16.18 -3.80
CA PHE A 42 6.66 15.76 -5.19
C PHE A 42 5.89 14.45 -5.33
N PHE A 43 4.68 14.55 -5.88
CA PHE A 43 3.75 13.43 -6.01
C PHE A 43 4.24 12.39 -7.03
N GLY A 44 4.46 11.15 -6.56
CA GLY A 44 4.95 10.07 -7.40
C GLY A 44 3.92 9.05 -7.88
N ALA A 45 2.65 9.18 -7.49
CA ALA A 45 1.65 8.11 -7.62
C ALA A 45 2.08 6.83 -6.87
N ARG A 46 2.11 5.66 -7.53
CA ARG A 46 2.46 4.38 -6.87
C ARG A 46 3.00 3.35 -7.84
N ALA A 47 3.92 2.51 -7.36
CA ALA A 47 4.46 1.35 -8.05
C ALA A 47 3.68 0.06 -7.73
N ASN A 48 3.68 -0.90 -8.67
CA ASN A 48 2.98 -2.19 -8.51
C ASN A 48 3.92 -3.23 -7.86
N LEU A 49 3.80 -3.40 -6.54
CA LEU A 49 4.65 -4.33 -5.78
C LEU A 49 4.30 -5.80 -6.07
N ALA A 50 3.02 -6.12 -6.26
CA ALA A 50 2.57 -7.48 -6.57
C ALA A 50 3.12 -7.98 -7.92
N LYS A 51 3.10 -7.15 -8.98
CA LYS A 51 3.71 -7.50 -10.27
C LYS A 51 5.22 -7.62 -10.18
N THR A 52 5.87 -6.86 -9.31
CA THR A 52 7.32 -6.96 -9.08
C THR A 52 7.70 -8.34 -8.53
N MET A 53 6.87 -8.95 -7.68
CA MET A 53 7.05 -10.35 -7.27
C MET A 53 6.89 -11.32 -8.44
N LEU A 54 5.92 -11.11 -9.33
CA LEU A 54 5.79 -11.97 -10.52
C LEU A 54 7.01 -11.85 -11.42
N TYR A 55 7.58 -10.66 -11.57
CA TYR A 55 8.83 -10.47 -12.32
C TYR A 55 9.99 -11.22 -11.66
N ALA A 56 10.06 -11.25 -10.33
CA ALA A 56 11.05 -12.04 -9.61
C ALA A 56 10.95 -13.54 -9.88
N ILE A 57 9.73 -14.07 -9.94
CA ILE A 57 9.47 -15.49 -10.28
C ILE A 57 9.79 -15.76 -11.75
N ASN A 58 9.41 -14.84 -12.65
CA ASN A 58 9.45 -15.01 -14.10
C ASN A 58 10.69 -14.40 -14.78
N GLY A 59 11.75 -14.09 -14.05
CA GLY A 59 13.00 -13.61 -14.64
C GLY A 59 12.89 -12.24 -15.35
N GLY A 60 11.99 -11.40 -14.88
CA GLY A 60 11.72 -10.06 -15.43
C GLY A 60 10.82 -10.05 -16.67
N VAL A 61 10.33 -11.20 -17.12
CA VAL A 61 9.35 -11.30 -18.20
C VAL A 61 7.95 -11.06 -17.65
N ASP A 62 7.18 -10.21 -18.34
CA ASP A 62 5.80 -9.89 -17.95
C ASP A 62 4.85 -11.06 -18.25
N GLU A 63 4.09 -11.48 -17.23
CA GLU A 63 3.24 -12.67 -17.26
C GLU A 63 2.05 -12.57 -18.22
N LYS A 64 1.70 -11.35 -18.68
CA LYS A 64 0.59 -11.13 -19.63
C LYS A 64 1.10 -10.79 -21.02
N LEU A 65 2.11 -9.93 -21.10
CA LEU A 65 2.63 -9.41 -22.37
C LEU A 65 3.73 -10.28 -22.97
N LYS A 66 4.27 -11.25 -22.21
CA LYS A 66 5.40 -12.10 -22.61
C LYS A 66 6.63 -11.32 -23.08
N MET A 67 6.79 -10.08 -22.59
CA MET A 67 7.89 -9.20 -22.95
C MET A 67 8.87 -9.07 -21.78
N GLN A 68 10.16 -8.95 -22.07
CA GLN A 68 11.16 -8.62 -21.07
C GLN A 68 10.98 -7.17 -20.62
N VAL A 69 10.52 -6.95 -19.38
CA VAL A 69 10.32 -5.60 -18.80
C VAL A 69 11.36 -5.32 -17.72
N GLY A 70 11.47 -6.22 -16.76
CA GLY A 70 12.53 -6.19 -15.75
C GLY A 70 13.87 -6.64 -16.31
N PRO A 71 14.96 -6.52 -15.53
CA PRO A 71 16.26 -7.03 -15.92
C PRO A 71 16.16 -8.53 -16.23
N LYS A 72 16.80 -8.96 -17.31
CA LYS A 72 16.83 -10.38 -17.69
C LYS A 72 17.57 -11.16 -16.60
N SER A 73 16.86 -12.10 -15.99
CA SER A 73 17.43 -13.07 -15.06
C SER A 73 16.84 -14.44 -15.33
N GLU A 74 17.46 -15.49 -14.78
CA GLU A 74 16.85 -16.82 -14.82
C GLU A 74 15.55 -16.82 -13.99
N PRO A 75 14.44 -17.36 -14.53
CA PRO A 75 13.22 -17.55 -13.77
C PRO A 75 13.36 -18.75 -12.83
N ILE A 76 12.57 -18.78 -11.75
CA ILE A 76 12.60 -19.86 -10.75
C ILE A 76 12.16 -21.18 -11.39
N LYS A 77 12.99 -22.24 -11.28
CA LYS A 77 12.82 -23.52 -12.01
C LYS A 77 12.21 -24.68 -11.19
N GLY A 78 11.82 -24.47 -9.93
CA GLY A 78 11.23 -25.53 -9.08
C GLY A 78 9.73 -25.78 -9.29
N ASP A 79 9.27 -26.99 -8.95
CA ASP A 79 7.85 -27.38 -8.98
C ASP A 79 7.05 -26.77 -7.81
N VAL A 80 7.73 -26.44 -6.71
CA VAL A 80 7.17 -25.77 -5.54
C VAL A 80 8.01 -24.53 -5.26
N LEU A 81 7.37 -23.39 -5.07
CA LEU A 81 8.08 -22.15 -4.72
C LEU A 81 8.66 -22.23 -3.32
N ASN A 82 9.91 -21.78 -3.17
CA ASN A 82 10.57 -21.62 -1.89
C ASN A 82 10.56 -20.15 -1.46
N TYR A 83 10.24 -19.87 -0.20
CA TYR A 83 10.13 -18.51 0.33
C TYR A 83 11.44 -17.72 0.21
N ASP A 84 12.57 -18.32 0.60
CA ASP A 84 13.86 -17.62 0.62
C ASP A 84 14.32 -17.29 -0.80
N GLU A 85 14.17 -18.23 -1.74
CA GLU A 85 14.47 -18.01 -3.17
C GLU A 85 13.60 -16.89 -3.76
N VAL A 86 12.29 -16.94 -3.54
CA VAL A 86 11.36 -15.92 -4.06
C VAL A 86 11.65 -14.56 -3.43
N MET A 87 11.89 -14.50 -2.12
CA MET A 87 12.14 -13.25 -1.41
C MET A 87 13.48 -12.62 -1.81
N GLU A 88 14.53 -13.42 -2.02
CA GLU A 88 15.83 -12.95 -2.51
C GLU A 88 15.69 -12.33 -3.91
N ARG A 89 14.98 -13.01 -4.82
CA ARG A 89 14.70 -12.49 -6.16
C ARG A 89 13.82 -11.24 -6.09
N MET A 90 12.79 -11.23 -5.23
CA MET A 90 11.91 -10.07 -5.05
C MET A 90 12.68 -8.85 -4.56
N ASP A 91 13.61 -9.03 -3.60
CA ASP A 91 14.47 -7.94 -3.11
C ASP A 91 15.33 -7.35 -4.24
N HIS A 92 15.89 -8.20 -5.11
CA HIS A 92 16.62 -7.76 -6.32
C HIS A 92 15.74 -6.95 -7.27
N PHE A 93 14.52 -7.43 -7.58
CA PHE A 93 13.60 -6.70 -8.44
C PHE A 93 13.06 -5.42 -7.79
N MET A 94 12.99 -5.35 -6.46
CA MET A 94 12.66 -4.11 -5.75
C MET A 94 13.77 -3.05 -5.87
N ASP A 95 15.05 -3.44 -5.97
CA ASP A 95 16.14 -2.49 -6.26
C ASP A 95 15.98 -1.88 -7.66
N TRP A 96 15.70 -2.73 -8.65
CA TRP A 96 15.39 -2.29 -10.01
C TRP A 96 14.18 -1.36 -10.01
N LEU A 97 13.08 -1.75 -9.36
CA LEU A 97 11.86 -0.95 -9.30
C LEU A 97 12.13 0.42 -8.68
N ALA A 98 12.83 0.47 -7.54
CA ALA A 98 13.19 1.71 -6.87
C ALA A 98 13.99 2.65 -7.80
N LYS A 99 15.00 2.12 -8.50
CA LYS A 99 15.80 2.88 -9.46
C LYS A 99 14.96 3.45 -10.60
N GLN A 100 14.15 2.62 -11.24
CA GLN A 100 13.31 3.06 -12.36
C GLN A 100 12.29 4.11 -11.90
N TYR A 101 11.71 3.90 -10.72
CA TYR A 101 10.69 4.78 -10.17
C TYR A 101 11.26 6.16 -9.84
N VAL A 102 12.33 6.23 -9.04
CA VAL A 102 12.96 7.52 -8.70
C VAL A 102 13.51 8.23 -9.93
N THR A 103 14.07 7.49 -10.90
CA THR A 103 14.52 8.08 -12.17
C THR A 103 13.37 8.74 -12.93
N ALA A 104 12.22 8.08 -13.02
CA ALA A 104 11.04 8.66 -13.66
C ALA A 104 10.55 9.91 -12.92
N LEU A 105 10.49 9.87 -11.59
CA LEU A 105 10.06 11.01 -10.78
C LEU A 105 11.02 12.22 -10.88
N ASN A 106 12.32 11.97 -10.93
CA ASN A 106 13.31 13.03 -11.14
C ASN A 106 13.06 13.79 -12.45
N VAL A 107 12.75 13.06 -13.53
CA VAL A 107 12.40 13.68 -14.82
C VAL A 107 11.08 14.43 -14.72
N ILE A 108 10.05 13.81 -14.14
CA ILE A 108 8.71 14.41 -14.00
C ILE A 108 8.80 15.74 -13.27
N HIS A 109 9.42 15.77 -12.09
CA HIS A 109 9.43 16.96 -11.24
C HIS A 109 10.40 18.04 -11.74
N TYR A 110 11.49 17.65 -12.40
CA TYR A 110 12.31 18.62 -13.14
C TYR A 110 11.48 19.33 -14.22
N MET A 111 10.70 18.57 -15.00
CA MET A 111 9.89 19.14 -16.08
C MET A 111 8.70 19.94 -15.53
N HIS A 112 8.09 19.50 -14.43
CA HIS A 112 7.00 20.23 -13.79
C HIS A 112 7.45 21.59 -13.26
N ASP A 113 8.57 21.64 -12.53
CA ASP A 113 9.17 22.91 -12.09
C ASP A 113 9.51 23.83 -13.27
N LYS A 114 9.97 23.27 -14.39
CA LYS A 114 10.38 24.06 -15.55
C LYS A 114 9.22 24.63 -16.36
N TYR A 115 8.15 23.85 -16.53
CA TYR A 115 7.10 24.15 -17.50
C TYR A 115 5.73 24.45 -16.87
N SER A 116 5.54 24.11 -15.60
CA SER A 116 4.26 24.26 -14.91
C SER A 116 4.44 24.57 -13.42
N TYR A 117 5.38 25.45 -13.09
CA TYR A 117 5.60 25.88 -11.71
C TYR A 117 4.35 26.53 -11.12
N GLU A 118 3.92 26.07 -9.96
CA GLU A 118 2.68 26.44 -9.28
C GLU A 118 2.78 27.80 -8.57
N ALA A 119 3.13 28.85 -9.31
CA ALA A 119 3.52 30.16 -8.78
C ALA A 119 2.54 30.75 -7.75
N SER A 120 1.22 30.66 -7.99
CA SER A 120 0.23 31.22 -7.06
C SER A 120 0.16 30.47 -5.72
N LEU A 121 0.38 29.15 -5.72
CA LEU A 121 0.45 28.35 -4.50
C LEU A 121 1.77 28.61 -3.78
N MET A 122 2.87 28.61 -4.53
CA MET A 122 4.21 28.79 -3.97
C MET A 122 4.46 30.20 -3.44
N ALA A 123 3.75 31.21 -3.93
CA ALA A 123 3.77 32.57 -3.39
C ALA A 123 3.21 32.67 -1.95
N LEU A 124 2.44 31.66 -1.51
CA LEU A 124 1.86 31.56 -0.17
C LEU A 124 2.69 30.66 0.76
N HIS A 125 3.92 30.34 0.36
CA HIS A 125 4.87 29.58 1.17
C HIS A 125 6.06 30.46 1.57
N ASP A 126 6.78 30.01 2.59
CA ASP A 126 8.09 30.56 2.93
C ASP A 126 9.05 30.43 1.73
N ARG A 127 10.12 31.25 1.74
CA ARG A 127 11.14 31.27 0.67
C ARG A 127 11.67 29.87 0.35
N ASP A 128 12.02 29.11 1.39
CA ASP A 128 12.63 27.79 1.27
C ASP A 128 11.65 26.71 1.74
N VAL A 129 11.01 26.05 0.77
CA VAL A 129 10.02 24.99 1.04
C VAL A 129 10.70 23.62 1.11
N VAL A 130 10.45 22.87 2.18
CA VAL A 130 10.88 21.47 2.32
C VAL A 130 10.17 20.62 1.27
N ARG A 131 10.92 19.75 0.57
CA ARG A 131 10.38 18.86 -0.45
C ARG A 131 10.63 17.41 -0.09
N THR A 132 9.60 16.59 -0.19
CA THR A 132 9.75 15.13 -0.17
C THR A 132 9.46 14.54 -1.54
N MET A 133 10.07 13.40 -1.87
CA MET A 133 9.79 12.63 -3.08
C MET A 133 8.87 11.45 -2.70
N ALA A 134 7.56 11.62 -2.88
CA ALA A 134 6.54 10.71 -2.38
C ALA A 134 6.34 9.50 -3.30
N CYS A 135 6.90 8.35 -2.89
CA CYS A 135 6.88 7.11 -3.65
C CYS A 135 5.82 6.14 -3.09
N GLY A 136 4.64 6.06 -3.70
CA GLY A 136 3.62 5.10 -3.26
C GLY A 136 3.91 3.65 -3.64
N ILE A 137 3.41 2.70 -2.86
CA ILE A 137 3.35 1.27 -3.19
C ILE A 137 1.90 0.78 -3.28
N ALA A 138 1.62 -0.11 -4.24
CA ALA A 138 0.33 -0.74 -4.45
C ALA A 138 0.41 -2.27 -4.39
N GLY A 139 -0.65 -2.89 -3.88
CA GLY A 139 -0.75 -4.35 -3.79
C GLY A 139 0.05 -4.94 -2.63
N LEU A 140 0.21 -4.20 -1.52
CA LEU A 140 0.95 -4.66 -0.34
C LEU A 140 0.38 -5.97 0.21
N SER A 141 -0.94 -6.04 0.45
CA SER A 141 -1.59 -7.25 0.96
C SER A 141 -1.48 -8.43 -0.02
N VAL A 142 -1.57 -8.18 -1.33
CA VAL A 142 -1.36 -9.22 -2.35
C VAL A 142 0.06 -9.80 -2.26
N ALA A 143 1.07 -8.93 -2.13
CA ALA A 143 2.46 -9.36 -1.99
C ALA A 143 2.70 -10.09 -0.66
N ALA A 144 2.22 -9.54 0.46
CA ALA A 144 2.37 -10.17 1.78
C ALA A 144 1.68 -11.54 1.85
N ASP A 145 0.45 -11.64 1.36
CA ASP A 145 -0.30 -12.91 1.34
C ASP A 145 0.34 -13.91 0.36
N SER A 146 0.95 -13.44 -0.73
CA SER A 146 1.66 -14.31 -1.67
C SER A 146 2.92 -14.90 -1.04
N LEU A 147 3.69 -14.09 -0.32
CA LEU A 147 4.83 -14.57 0.49
C LEU A 147 4.38 -15.55 1.58
N SER A 148 3.24 -15.27 2.22
CA SER A 148 2.66 -16.13 3.24
C SER A 148 2.23 -17.48 2.68
N ALA A 149 1.54 -17.50 1.53
CA ALA A 149 1.16 -18.73 0.84
C ALA A 149 2.39 -19.58 0.50
N ILE A 150 3.45 -18.95 -0.04
CA ILE A 150 4.71 -19.65 -0.38
C ILE A 150 5.41 -20.20 0.86
N LYS A 151 5.33 -19.50 2.01
CA LYS A 151 6.01 -19.92 3.24
C LYS A 151 5.27 -20.98 4.04
N TYR A 152 3.94 -20.91 4.07
CA TYR A 152 3.11 -21.71 4.98
C TYR A 152 2.20 -22.72 4.29
N ALA A 153 2.04 -22.65 2.97
CA ALA A 153 1.39 -23.65 2.15
C ALA A 153 2.35 -24.16 1.06
N LYS A 154 1.91 -25.11 0.23
CA LYS A 154 2.66 -25.53 -0.95
C LYS A 154 2.11 -24.84 -2.18
N VAL A 155 2.90 -23.93 -2.76
CA VAL A 155 2.52 -23.20 -3.98
C VAL A 155 3.25 -23.79 -5.18
N LYS A 156 2.50 -24.35 -6.14
CA LYS A 156 3.03 -24.91 -7.39
C LYS A 156 2.76 -23.96 -8.55
N PRO A 157 3.80 -23.42 -9.23
CA PRO A 157 3.60 -22.60 -10.42
C PRO A 157 3.11 -23.44 -11.60
N ILE A 158 2.00 -23.04 -12.20
CA ILE A 158 1.54 -23.54 -13.50
C ILE A 158 2.23 -22.70 -14.57
N ARG A 159 3.03 -23.36 -15.40
CA ARG A 159 3.83 -22.73 -16.45
C ARG A 159 3.25 -22.98 -17.82
N ASP A 160 3.42 -22.02 -18.72
CA ASP A 160 3.11 -22.21 -20.14
C ASP A 160 4.26 -22.90 -20.89
N GLU A 161 4.13 -23.01 -22.22
CA GLU A 161 5.12 -23.63 -23.11
C GLU A 161 6.50 -22.94 -23.10
N ASP A 162 6.57 -21.68 -22.69
CA ASP A 162 7.82 -20.90 -22.56
C ASP A 162 8.44 -21.04 -21.16
N GLY A 163 7.79 -21.79 -20.25
CA GLY A 163 8.20 -21.94 -18.86
C GLY A 163 7.85 -20.74 -17.98
N LEU A 164 6.98 -19.85 -18.44
CA LEU A 164 6.52 -18.66 -17.70
C LEU A 164 5.43 -19.05 -16.71
N ALA A 165 5.57 -18.69 -15.43
CA ALA A 165 4.51 -18.93 -14.45
C ALA A 165 3.33 -17.99 -14.72
N VAL A 166 2.21 -18.57 -15.15
CA VAL A 166 0.97 -17.86 -15.52
C VAL A 166 -0.18 -18.12 -14.55
N ASP A 167 -0.07 -19.16 -13.72
CA ASP A 167 -1.02 -19.50 -12.66
C ASP A 167 -0.34 -20.23 -11.49
N PHE A 168 -1.03 -20.42 -10.38
CA PHE A 168 -0.50 -21.08 -9.18
C PHE A 168 -1.55 -21.97 -8.52
N GLU A 169 -1.17 -23.20 -8.17
CA GLU A 169 -1.97 -24.08 -7.32
C GLU A 169 -1.48 -24.01 -5.88
N ILE A 170 -2.41 -23.91 -4.93
CA ILE A 170 -2.10 -23.82 -3.50
C ILE A 170 -2.67 -25.06 -2.82
N GLU A 171 -1.79 -25.86 -2.20
CA GLU A 171 -2.16 -26.98 -1.36
C GLU A 171 -1.89 -26.61 0.11
N GLY A 172 -2.98 -26.48 0.89
CA GLY A 172 -2.96 -26.10 2.30
C GLY A 172 -3.46 -24.68 2.56
N GLU A 173 -3.82 -24.42 3.81
CA GLU A 173 -4.21 -23.09 4.29
C GLU A 173 -2.97 -22.26 4.65
N TYR A 174 -3.07 -20.94 4.49
CA TYR A 174 -2.00 -20.02 4.86
C TYR A 174 -2.54 -18.76 5.57
N PRO A 175 -1.74 -18.10 6.43
CA PRO A 175 -2.17 -16.88 7.12
C PRO A 175 -2.36 -15.71 6.14
N GLN A 176 -3.47 -14.99 6.25
CA GLN A 176 -3.78 -13.83 5.41
C GLN A 176 -3.76 -12.54 6.24
N PHE A 177 -3.16 -11.48 5.68
CA PHE A 177 -3.03 -10.17 6.28
C PHE A 177 -4.39 -9.59 6.66
N GLY A 178 -4.50 -8.94 7.82
CA GLY A 178 -5.76 -8.40 8.33
C GLY A 178 -6.43 -9.24 9.42
N ASN A 179 -5.78 -10.28 9.91
CA ASN A 179 -6.32 -11.20 10.93
C ASN A 179 -5.50 -11.21 12.23
N ASN A 180 -4.66 -10.19 12.44
CA ASN A 180 -3.73 -10.05 13.56
C ASN A 180 -2.86 -11.31 13.75
N ASP A 181 -2.30 -11.80 12.66
CA ASP A 181 -1.40 -12.95 12.64
C ASP A 181 0.00 -12.46 12.25
N SER A 182 0.93 -12.44 13.21
CA SER A 182 2.28 -11.90 13.01
C SER A 182 3.02 -12.60 11.86
N ARG A 183 2.70 -13.87 11.57
CA ARG A 183 3.33 -14.63 10.50
C ARG A 183 3.23 -13.98 9.12
N VAL A 184 2.17 -13.22 8.86
CA VAL A 184 1.94 -12.48 7.60
C VAL A 184 1.97 -10.97 7.81
N ASP A 185 1.55 -10.47 8.97
CA ASP A 185 1.66 -9.04 9.29
C ASP A 185 3.13 -8.58 9.25
N ASP A 186 4.05 -9.38 9.78
CA ASP A 186 5.48 -9.06 9.80
C ASP A 186 6.08 -9.06 8.38
N MET A 187 5.51 -9.83 7.43
CA MET A 187 5.90 -9.77 6.02
C MET A 187 5.46 -8.46 5.37
N ALA A 188 4.25 -7.99 5.68
CA ALA A 188 3.77 -6.71 5.19
C ALA A 188 4.61 -5.54 5.74
N VAL A 189 4.97 -5.60 7.03
CA VAL A 189 5.90 -4.64 7.67
C VAL A 189 7.26 -4.65 6.97
N ASP A 190 7.86 -5.83 6.79
CA ASP A 190 9.16 -6.02 6.15
C ASP A 190 9.18 -5.45 4.72
N LEU A 191 8.14 -5.67 3.92
CA LEU A 191 8.03 -5.10 2.57
C LEU A 191 8.01 -3.56 2.57
N VAL A 192 7.27 -2.95 3.50
CA VAL A 192 7.22 -1.48 3.68
C VAL A 192 8.60 -0.95 4.04
N GLU A 193 9.30 -1.59 5.00
CA GLU A 193 10.64 -1.17 5.39
C GLU A 193 11.66 -1.33 4.27
N ARG A 194 11.65 -2.47 3.57
CA ARG A 194 12.59 -2.79 2.50
C ARG A 194 12.52 -1.79 1.37
N PHE A 195 11.31 -1.50 0.87
CA PHE A 195 11.19 -0.57 -0.24
C PHE A 195 11.63 0.85 0.14
N MET A 196 11.26 1.31 1.34
CA MET A 196 11.72 2.60 1.86
C MET A 196 13.25 2.67 1.95
N LYS A 197 13.89 1.64 2.52
CA LYS A 197 15.36 1.53 2.63
C LYS A 197 16.06 1.53 1.26
N LYS A 198 15.38 1.08 0.19
CA LYS A 198 15.92 1.10 -1.19
C LYS A 198 15.82 2.49 -1.81
N ILE A 199 14.64 3.14 -1.78
CA ILE A 199 14.47 4.48 -2.36
C ILE A 199 15.28 5.56 -1.61
N GLN A 200 15.52 5.38 -0.31
CA GLN A 200 16.30 6.33 0.51
C GLN A 200 17.76 6.48 0.04
N LYS A 201 18.31 5.47 -0.66
CA LYS A 201 19.70 5.48 -1.16
C LYS A 201 19.86 6.22 -2.49
N LEU A 202 18.76 6.58 -3.15
CA LEU A 202 18.76 7.11 -4.50
C LEU A 202 18.77 8.64 -4.49
N THR A 203 19.55 9.24 -5.39
CA THR A 203 19.57 10.70 -5.57
C THR A 203 18.27 11.19 -6.19
N THR A 204 17.69 12.22 -5.60
CA THR A 204 16.44 12.83 -6.03
C THR A 204 16.65 14.24 -6.57
N TYR A 205 15.80 14.64 -7.52
CA TYR A 205 15.73 16.00 -8.02
C TYR A 205 15.51 16.98 -6.86
N ARG A 206 16.27 18.09 -6.88
CA ARG A 206 16.25 19.13 -5.83
C ARG A 206 16.55 18.62 -4.42
N ASN A 207 17.21 17.46 -4.29
CA ASN A 207 17.47 16.78 -3.01
C ASN A 207 16.19 16.53 -2.19
N ALA A 208 15.04 16.32 -2.87
CA ALA A 208 13.78 16.04 -2.19
C ALA A 208 13.91 14.74 -1.35
N ILE A 209 13.52 14.80 -0.08
CA ILE A 209 13.69 13.68 0.87
C ILE A 209 12.78 12.52 0.43
N PRO A 210 13.30 11.33 0.09
CA PRO A 210 12.46 10.21 -0.27
C PRO A 210 11.49 9.84 0.86
N THR A 211 10.20 9.73 0.55
CA THR A 211 9.17 9.22 1.45
C THR A 211 8.35 8.17 0.73
N GLN A 212 7.62 7.36 1.49
CA GLN A 212 6.77 6.30 0.95
C GLN A 212 5.35 6.43 1.46
N SER A 213 4.37 6.04 0.65
CA SER A 213 2.99 5.83 1.07
C SER A 213 2.48 4.44 0.69
N VAL A 214 1.59 3.90 1.51
CA VAL A 214 0.80 2.70 1.17
C VAL A 214 -0.58 3.16 0.74
N LEU A 215 -0.66 3.65 -0.50
CA LEU A 215 -1.81 4.35 -1.06
C LEU A 215 -2.03 3.96 -2.53
N THR A 216 -3.27 3.70 -2.92
CA THR A 216 -3.57 3.23 -4.29
C THR A 216 -4.67 3.97 -5.03
N ILE A 217 -5.52 4.79 -4.39
CA ILE A 217 -6.73 5.40 -5.00
C ILE A 217 -7.47 4.36 -5.88
N THR A 218 -7.57 4.55 -7.19
CA THR A 218 -8.17 3.61 -8.16
C THR A 218 -7.13 2.75 -8.90
N SER A 219 -5.84 2.92 -8.62
CA SER A 219 -4.79 2.08 -9.20
C SER A 219 -4.86 0.64 -8.69
N ASN A 220 -5.54 0.35 -7.58
CA ASN A 220 -5.82 -1.03 -7.17
C ASN A 220 -6.59 -1.79 -8.26
N VAL A 221 -7.52 -1.11 -8.96
CA VAL A 221 -8.26 -1.68 -10.10
C VAL A 221 -7.41 -1.71 -11.36
N VAL A 222 -6.71 -0.61 -11.68
CA VAL A 222 -5.89 -0.52 -12.91
C VAL A 222 -4.74 -1.53 -12.89
N TYR A 223 -3.98 -1.59 -11.79
CA TYR A 223 -2.92 -2.58 -11.62
C TYR A 223 -3.48 -3.99 -11.49
N GLY A 224 -4.60 -4.18 -10.80
CA GLY A 224 -5.31 -5.45 -10.76
C GLY A 224 -5.61 -6.02 -12.15
N LYS A 225 -6.20 -5.20 -13.03
CA LYS A 225 -6.47 -5.53 -14.45
C LYS A 225 -5.21 -5.92 -15.23
N LYS A 226 -4.09 -5.26 -14.94
CA LYS A 226 -2.79 -5.45 -15.62
C LYS A 226 -1.91 -6.51 -14.95
N THR A 227 -2.36 -7.17 -13.89
CA THR A 227 -1.60 -8.20 -13.17
C THR A 227 -2.30 -9.56 -13.30
N GLY A 228 -1.53 -10.59 -13.66
CA GLY A 228 -1.93 -11.98 -13.78
C GLY A 228 -2.27 -12.64 -12.44
N ASN A 229 -2.41 -13.96 -12.44
CA ASN A 229 -2.63 -14.71 -11.21
C ASN A 229 -1.43 -14.52 -10.26
N THR A 230 -1.69 -14.42 -8.96
CA THR A 230 -0.62 -14.24 -7.95
C THR A 230 -0.60 -15.42 -6.96
N PRO A 231 0.55 -15.69 -6.30
CA PRO A 231 0.71 -16.84 -5.40
C PRO A 231 -0.25 -16.90 -4.20
N ASP A 232 -0.88 -15.78 -3.85
CA ASP A 232 -1.97 -15.70 -2.86
C ASP A 232 -3.33 -16.24 -3.36
N GLY A 233 -3.39 -16.74 -4.60
CA GLY A 233 -4.61 -17.27 -5.22
C GLY A 233 -5.52 -16.18 -5.79
N ARG A 234 -5.12 -14.90 -5.75
CA ARG A 234 -5.88 -13.83 -6.41
C ARG A 234 -5.80 -14.04 -7.93
N ARG A 235 -6.98 -14.04 -8.57
CA ARG A 235 -7.12 -14.29 -10.00
C ARG A 235 -6.69 -13.10 -10.86
N ALA A 236 -6.17 -13.40 -12.05
CA ALA A 236 -5.78 -12.43 -13.04
C ALA A 236 -6.90 -11.40 -13.31
N GLY A 237 -6.54 -10.13 -13.34
CA GLY A 237 -7.48 -9.05 -13.62
C GLY A 237 -8.33 -8.56 -12.43
N ALA A 238 -8.40 -9.32 -11.32
CA ALA A 238 -9.13 -8.88 -10.13
C ALA A 238 -8.50 -7.60 -9.52
N PRO A 239 -9.25 -6.74 -8.81
CA PRO A 239 -8.66 -5.61 -8.11
C PRO A 239 -7.74 -6.04 -6.96
N PHE A 240 -6.75 -5.19 -6.62
CA PHE A 240 -6.08 -5.25 -5.32
C PHE A 240 -6.94 -4.62 -4.22
N GLY A 241 -6.56 -4.81 -2.95
CA GLY A 241 -7.08 -4.01 -1.84
C GLY A 241 -6.77 -2.50 -2.04
N PRO A 242 -7.66 -1.59 -1.62
CA PRO A 242 -7.39 -0.16 -1.62
C PRO A 242 -6.34 0.20 -0.54
N GLY A 243 -5.37 1.06 -0.86
CA GLY A 243 -4.30 1.44 0.07
C GLY A 243 -3.58 0.25 0.70
N ALA A 244 -3.59 0.23 2.03
CA ALA A 244 -3.02 -0.80 2.90
C ALA A 244 -4.04 -1.84 3.37
N ASN A 245 -5.22 -1.91 2.76
CA ASN A 245 -6.25 -2.86 3.16
C ASN A 245 -5.78 -4.32 2.99
N PRO A 246 -6.28 -5.23 3.85
CA PRO A 246 -6.43 -6.64 3.52
C PRO A 246 -7.10 -6.84 2.16
N MET A 247 -6.78 -7.95 1.49
CA MET A 247 -7.49 -8.31 0.27
C MET A 247 -8.97 -8.61 0.56
N HIS A 248 -9.84 -8.31 -0.41
CA HIS A 248 -11.29 -8.41 -0.24
C HIS A 248 -11.73 -9.77 0.34
N GLY A 249 -12.39 -9.74 1.50
CA GLY A 249 -12.92 -10.93 2.17
C GLY A 249 -11.90 -11.78 2.94
N ARG A 250 -10.64 -11.34 3.04
CA ARG A 250 -9.58 -12.07 3.77
C ARG A 250 -9.51 -11.71 5.25
N ASP A 251 -9.96 -10.52 5.65
CA ASP A 251 -10.06 -10.11 7.05
C ASP A 251 -11.35 -10.63 7.72
N GLN A 252 -11.26 -11.82 8.31
CA GLN A 252 -12.42 -12.57 8.82
C GLN A 252 -12.53 -12.58 10.35
N LYS A 253 -11.52 -12.08 11.08
CA LYS A 253 -11.51 -12.02 12.55
C LYS A 253 -12.10 -10.72 13.14
N GLY A 254 -12.84 -9.97 12.33
CA GLY A 254 -13.54 -8.76 12.74
C GLY A 254 -12.66 -7.50 12.84
N ALA A 255 -13.31 -6.38 13.14
CA ALA A 255 -12.74 -5.04 13.05
C ALA A 255 -11.46 -4.84 13.86
N VAL A 256 -11.41 -5.36 15.09
CA VAL A 256 -10.23 -5.20 15.97
C VAL A 256 -9.01 -5.88 15.36
N ALA A 257 -9.17 -7.07 14.78
CA ALA A 257 -8.07 -7.82 14.19
C ALA A 257 -7.51 -7.14 12.94
N SER A 258 -8.38 -6.66 12.05
CA SER A 258 -7.96 -5.97 10.83
C SER A 258 -7.27 -4.64 11.13
N LEU A 259 -7.83 -3.85 12.05
CA LEU A 259 -7.22 -2.62 12.53
C LEU A 259 -5.85 -2.84 13.17
N THR A 260 -5.72 -3.88 13.99
CA THR A 260 -4.45 -4.24 14.64
C THR A 260 -3.39 -4.65 13.62
N SER A 261 -3.78 -5.34 12.54
CA SER A 261 -2.83 -5.77 11.50
C SER A 261 -2.30 -4.56 10.73
N VAL A 262 -3.20 -3.68 10.28
CA VAL A 262 -2.82 -2.48 9.51
C VAL A 262 -1.96 -1.53 10.35
N ALA A 263 -2.23 -1.45 11.65
CA ALA A 263 -1.44 -0.68 12.58
C ALA A 263 0.01 -1.11 12.76
N LYS A 264 0.32 -2.37 12.48
CA LYS A 264 1.71 -2.81 12.55
C LYS A 264 2.55 -2.17 11.45
N LEU A 265 1.95 -1.74 10.34
CA LEU A 265 2.65 -1.13 9.21
C LEU A 265 3.31 0.18 9.65
N PRO A 266 4.64 0.34 9.51
CA PRO A 266 5.35 1.40 10.21
C PRO A 266 5.29 2.74 9.49
N PHE A 267 4.58 3.73 10.06
CA PHE A 267 4.61 5.12 9.54
C PHE A 267 6.02 5.72 9.50
N ALA A 268 6.93 5.26 10.37
CA ALA A 268 8.34 5.63 10.32
C ALA A 268 9.00 5.36 8.95
N TYR A 269 8.53 4.35 8.21
CA TYR A 269 8.98 4.01 6.86
C TYR A 269 7.93 4.34 5.77
N ALA A 270 6.85 5.03 6.13
CA ALA A 270 5.78 5.40 5.22
C ALA A 270 5.23 6.81 5.55
N LYS A 271 6.13 7.78 5.60
CA LYS A 271 5.85 9.18 6.00
C LYS A 271 4.91 9.94 5.06
N ASP A 272 4.65 9.43 3.86
CA ASP A 272 3.65 9.98 2.94
C ASP A 272 2.24 9.36 3.19
N GLY A 273 2.11 8.48 4.20
CA GLY A 273 0.84 8.02 4.73
C GLY A 273 0.51 6.55 4.46
N ILE A 274 -0.35 5.98 5.30
CA ILE A 274 -0.84 4.60 5.21
C ILE A 274 -2.36 4.65 5.22
N SER A 275 -2.96 4.37 4.06
CA SER A 275 -4.41 4.47 3.88
C SER A 275 -5.12 3.17 4.23
N TYR A 276 -6.14 3.22 5.09
CA TYR A 276 -7.04 2.11 5.36
C TYR A 276 -8.50 2.51 5.17
N THR A 277 -9.20 1.83 4.28
CA THR A 277 -10.65 1.99 4.11
C THR A 277 -11.37 0.96 4.96
N PHE A 278 -12.16 1.41 5.92
CA PHE A 278 -12.89 0.53 6.83
C PHE A 278 -14.40 0.66 6.61
N SER A 279 -15.04 -0.46 6.33
CA SER A 279 -16.50 -0.57 6.18
C SER A 279 -17.04 -1.50 7.25
N ILE A 280 -18.08 -1.07 7.96
CA ILE A 280 -18.73 -1.85 9.01
C ILE A 280 -20.24 -1.70 8.90
N VAL A 281 -20.96 -2.80 9.08
CA VAL A 281 -22.43 -2.79 9.09
C VAL A 281 -22.94 -2.08 10.37
N PRO A 282 -24.00 -1.25 10.29
CA PRO A 282 -24.48 -0.47 11.45
C PRO A 282 -24.75 -1.30 12.71
N ASN A 283 -25.29 -2.51 12.55
CA ASN A 283 -25.61 -3.39 13.67
C ASN A 283 -24.39 -4.00 14.35
N ALA A 284 -23.23 -4.05 13.67
CA ALA A 284 -21.97 -4.48 14.27
C ALA A 284 -21.35 -3.39 15.15
N LEU A 285 -21.73 -2.12 14.98
CA LEU A 285 -21.32 -1.01 15.84
C LEU A 285 -22.13 -0.92 17.13
N GLY A 286 -23.37 -1.41 17.14
CA GLY A 286 -24.23 -1.33 18.30
C GLY A 286 -25.69 -1.54 17.94
N LYS A 287 -26.48 -1.89 18.97
CA LYS A 287 -27.93 -2.16 18.82
C LYS A 287 -28.76 -0.88 18.74
N ASP A 288 -28.29 0.20 19.36
CA ASP A 288 -28.95 1.50 19.40
C ASP A 288 -27.93 2.63 19.12
N ASP A 289 -28.44 3.81 18.80
CA ASP A 289 -27.62 4.93 18.38
C ASP A 289 -26.73 5.47 19.50
N GLU A 290 -27.15 5.36 20.76
CA GLU A 290 -26.31 5.78 21.89
C GLU A 290 -25.11 4.85 22.06
N VAL A 291 -25.27 3.53 21.94
CA VAL A 291 -24.15 2.58 21.94
C VAL A 291 -23.24 2.79 20.72
N ARG A 292 -23.81 3.08 19.55
CA ARG A 292 -23.03 3.38 18.33
C ARG A 292 -22.24 4.68 18.46
N LYS A 293 -22.77 5.70 19.14
CA LYS A 293 -22.11 6.99 19.42
C LYS A 293 -21.11 6.91 20.58
N ASN A 294 -21.43 6.13 21.61
CA ASN A 294 -20.66 5.99 22.85
C ASN A 294 -19.68 4.80 22.84
N GLN A 295 -19.44 4.18 21.69
CA GLN A 295 -18.28 3.29 21.54
C GLN A 295 -17.05 4.05 22.05
N PRO A 296 -16.22 3.42 22.92
CA PRO A 296 -15.16 4.11 23.65
C PRO A 296 -14.32 4.90 22.66
N ARG A 297 -14.37 6.24 22.79
CA ARG A 297 -13.72 7.26 21.95
C ARG A 297 -12.68 6.65 21.03
N GLY A 298 -13.16 6.12 19.91
CA GLY A 298 -12.34 5.42 18.92
C GLY A 298 -11.51 6.37 18.07
N SER A 299 -11.38 7.62 18.52
CA SER A 299 -10.64 8.70 17.89
C SER A 299 -9.37 9.08 18.65
N ASP A 300 -9.23 8.81 19.95
CA ASP A 300 -8.18 9.48 20.76
C ASP A 300 -7.31 8.56 21.64
N GLY A 301 -7.41 7.22 21.60
CA GLY A 301 -6.44 6.43 22.40
C GLY A 301 -6.51 4.91 22.45
N TRP A 302 -7.63 4.27 22.12
CA TRP A 302 -7.73 2.79 22.18
C TRP A 302 -7.75 2.11 20.81
N LEU A 303 -8.06 2.87 19.76
CA LEU A 303 -8.19 2.39 18.38
C LEU A 303 -7.14 2.97 17.42
N LEU A 304 -6.30 3.85 17.95
CA LEU A 304 -5.01 4.23 17.42
C LEU A 304 -3.97 3.46 18.24
N PRO A 305 -3.63 2.22 17.86
CA PRO A 305 -2.37 1.65 18.33
C PRO A 305 -1.28 2.71 18.12
N PRO A 306 -0.29 2.81 19.03
CA PRO A 306 0.76 3.85 19.02
C PRO A 306 1.62 3.85 17.74
N ARG A 307 1.28 2.99 16.79
CA ARG A 307 1.85 2.81 15.48
C ARG A 307 0.67 2.84 14.49
N SER A 308 0.48 4.00 13.85
CA SER A 308 0.19 4.11 12.41
C SER A 308 -1.04 3.44 11.79
N VAL A 309 -2.20 4.13 11.75
CA VAL A 309 -3.25 3.90 10.72
C VAL A 309 -4.03 5.19 10.43
N HIS A 310 -4.41 5.43 9.18
CA HIS A 310 -5.36 6.49 8.76
C HIS A 310 -6.61 5.83 8.18
N ARG A 311 -7.81 6.32 8.51
CA ARG A 311 -9.09 5.65 8.22
C ARG A 311 -10.00 6.46 7.31
N ARG A 312 -10.60 5.82 6.30
CA ARG A 312 -11.79 6.32 5.61
C ARG A 312 -13.00 5.44 5.94
N TRP A 313 -14.12 6.05 6.32
CA TRP A 313 -15.39 5.35 6.56
C TRP A 313 -16.22 5.30 5.28
N SER A 314 -16.74 4.13 4.93
CA SER A 314 -17.78 3.98 3.89
C SER A 314 -18.83 2.97 4.35
N ALA A 315 -20.07 3.42 4.62
CA ALA A 315 -21.23 2.55 4.69
C ALA A 315 -21.70 2.19 3.27
N PRO A 316 -22.17 0.96 3.01
CA PRO A 316 -22.76 0.60 1.73
C PRO A 316 -24.02 1.42 1.46
N GLU A 317 -24.21 1.82 0.19
CA GLU A 317 -25.41 2.51 -0.29
C GLU A 317 -26.67 1.69 0.04
N ARG A 318 -27.70 2.36 0.56
CA ARG A 318 -29.04 1.76 0.68
C ARG A 318 -29.54 1.46 -0.72
N GLU A 319 -29.95 0.21 -0.96
CA GLU A 319 -30.79 -0.13 -2.12
C GLU A 319 -31.98 0.85 -2.14
N ARG A 320 -32.06 1.62 -3.22
CA ARG A 320 -33.25 2.41 -3.53
C ARG A 320 -34.25 1.45 -4.15
N ASP A 321 -35.25 1.06 -3.38
CA ASP A 321 -36.51 0.58 -3.94
C ASP A 321 -37.12 1.74 -4.75
N GLU A 322 -37.16 1.58 -6.07
CA GLU A 322 -38.01 2.38 -6.96
C GLU A 322 -39.35 1.66 -7.19
N PRO A 323 -40.43 2.42 -7.44
CA PRO A 323 -41.81 2.06 -7.06
C PRO A 323 -42.47 0.92 -7.83
#